data_AF-A0A1Q7KHB1-F1
#
_entry.id   AF-A0A1Q7KHB1-F1
#
_cell.length_a   1.000
_cell.length_b   1.000
_cell.length_c   1.000
_cell.angle_alpha   90.00
_cell.angle_beta   90.00
_cell.angle_gamma   90.00
#
_symmetry.space_group_name_H-M   'P 1'
#
loop_
_entity.id
_entity.type
_entity.pdbx_description
1 polymer ?
#
loop_
_entity_poly.entity_id
_entity_poly.type
_entity_poly.pdbx_seq_one_letter_code
_entity_poly.pdbx_strand_id
1 'polypeptide(L)'
;MRKPSLALIIVLAAPALRAQEALPRHYGDWTASGPVLKAPAPVHSNDQQQAILIESGIVSTNSRAYTSGPNTGQLAVSQFRDSSGAYEAFTFLRSADMVPGDVSPEAAVGRDRALLQFGNLVLEINGLAAMSPADLQTLSKWLAAAAQKTPLPPIRNFLPQRHLVPGSERYILGPLAFRSATETADRGAYSQLADELGFRAGAEAILARYRKGKDEGVLLLVEYPTPQLAAQRQKHIEQGLASMPQPSETAIRRKGSLLSLVLQPASHEYAEALLDDVRYETQVTWNEPSHEVTDPPWSIVIVNTILGTGVFLVAAFVFGIAFGGIRVMTKIFLPGKVFDRAERMEILQLGLNSKPIDARDFYSSAGF
;
A
#
# COMPACT_ATOMS: atom_id res chain seq x y z
N MET A 1 33.61 36.72 -26.71
CA MET A 1 32.51 37.21 -25.85
C MET A 1 31.60 36.03 -25.51
N ARG A 2 31.56 35.66 -24.23
CA ARG A 2 30.68 34.63 -23.66
C ARG A 2 29.29 35.21 -23.43
N LYS A 3 28.23 34.48 -23.81
CA LYS A 3 26.92 34.54 -23.17
C LYS A 3 26.31 33.12 -23.14
N PRO A 4 26.24 32.47 -21.97
CA PRO A 4 25.32 31.36 -21.72
C PRO A 4 24.07 31.88 -20.99
N SER A 5 22.91 31.28 -21.23
CA SER A 5 21.68 31.26 -20.38
C SER A 5 20.46 31.01 -21.28
N LEU A 6 19.46 30.20 -20.96
CA LEU A 6 19.10 29.53 -19.71
C LEU A 6 18.22 28.33 -20.12
N ALA A 7 18.61 27.10 -19.79
CA ALA A 7 17.72 25.95 -19.87
C ALA A 7 17.03 25.82 -18.51
N LEU A 8 15.73 26.14 -18.44
CA LEU A 8 14.91 25.96 -17.25
C LEU A 8 14.50 24.49 -17.18
N ILE A 9 15.28 23.70 -16.44
CA ILE A 9 14.87 22.35 -16.02
C ILE A 9 13.94 22.52 -14.82
N ILE A 10 12.64 22.33 -15.03
CA ILE A 10 11.67 22.17 -13.95
C ILE A 10 11.86 20.75 -13.41
N VAL A 11 12.57 20.64 -12.28
CA VAL A 11 12.59 19.42 -11.46
C VAL A 11 11.25 19.32 -10.74
N LEU A 12 10.29 18.62 -11.34
CA LEU A 12 9.12 18.10 -10.64
C LEU A 12 9.49 16.72 -10.10
N ALA A 13 10.16 16.71 -8.94
CA ALA A 13 10.48 15.49 -8.21
C ALA A 13 9.83 15.52 -6.81
N ALA A 14 8.81 14.67 -6.66
CA ALA A 14 8.33 13.98 -5.46
C ALA A 14 8.01 14.78 -4.17
N PRO A 15 6.71 15.02 -3.86
CA PRO A 15 6.28 15.27 -2.49
C PRO A 15 6.27 13.99 -1.62
N ALA A 16 6.37 12.80 -2.22
CA ALA A 16 6.15 11.53 -1.51
C ALA A 16 7.34 11.05 -0.67
N LEU A 17 8.56 11.58 -0.85
CA LEU A 17 9.73 11.12 -0.09
C LEU A 17 9.92 11.82 1.28
N ARG A 18 9.20 12.92 1.56
CA ARG A 18 9.43 13.72 2.78
C ARG A 18 8.64 13.29 4.02
N ALA A 19 7.59 12.48 3.86
CA ALA A 19 6.77 12.02 4.99
C ALA A 19 7.39 10.81 5.73
N GLN A 20 8.26 10.04 5.06
CA GLN A 20 8.87 8.83 5.63
C GLN A 20 10.07 9.11 6.55
N GLU A 21 10.58 10.35 6.62
CA GLU A 21 11.84 10.65 7.33
C GLU A 21 11.73 11.47 8.62
N ALA A 22 10.56 12.01 8.98
CA ALA A 22 10.50 13.01 10.05
C ALA A 22 9.32 12.80 10.98
N LEU A 23 9.59 12.18 12.12
CA LEU A 23 8.83 12.39 13.36
C LEU A 23 8.49 13.89 13.52
N PRO A 24 7.25 14.23 13.91
CA PRO A 24 6.76 15.61 13.87
C PRO A 24 7.64 16.53 14.73
N ARG A 25 7.79 17.80 14.34
CA ARG A 25 8.51 18.77 15.19
C ARG A 25 7.68 19.18 16.41
N HIS A 26 6.35 19.22 16.23
CA HIS A 26 5.38 19.55 17.26
C HIS A 26 4.13 18.68 17.09
N TYR A 27 3.46 18.37 18.21
CA TYR A 27 2.10 17.79 18.22
C TYR A 27 1.41 18.25 19.51
N GLY A 28 0.21 18.84 19.40
CA GLY A 28 -0.38 19.54 20.55
C GLY A 28 0.60 20.56 21.14
N ASP A 29 0.80 20.49 22.45
CA ASP A 29 1.76 21.33 23.19
C ASP A 29 3.18 20.74 23.25
N TRP A 30 3.40 19.55 22.69
CA TRP A 30 4.69 18.87 22.71
C TRP A 30 5.62 19.39 21.63
N THR A 31 6.87 19.67 22.03
CA THR A 31 7.93 20.14 21.14
C THR A 31 9.13 19.20 21.20
N ALA A 32 9.72 18.92 20.04
CA ALA A 32 10.89 18.07 19.95
C ALA A 32 12.10 18.67 20.69
N SER A 33 12.71 17.87 21.58
CA SER A 33 13.86 18.29 22.41
C SER A 33 15.22 18.09 21.73
N GLY A 34 15.26 17.52 20.53
CA GLY A 34 16.50 17.20 19.82
C GLY A 34 16.28 16.74 18.37
N PRO A 35 17.35 16.35 17.66
CA PRO A 35 17.26 15.77 16.31
C PRO A 35 16.58 14.39 16.34
N VAL A 36 16.14 13.91 15.17
CA VAL A 36 15.69 12.53 15.01
C VAL A 36 16.91 11.61 15.05
N LEU A 37 16.88 10.61 15.93
CA LEU A 37 17.86 9.54 15.97
C LEU A 37 17.42 8.46 14.99
N LYS A 38 18.26 8.14 14.01
CA LYS A 38 18.02 7.08 13.03
C LYS A 38 18.85 5.86 13.39
N ALA A 39 18.22 4.70 13.53
CA ALA A 39 18.90 3.42 13.70
C ALA A 39 18.51 2.48 12.54
N PRO A 40 19.48 1.99 11.74
CA PRO A 40 19.21 0.95 10.76
C PRO A 40 19.09 -0.42 11.47
N ALA A 41 17.85 -0.91 11.65
CA ALA A 41 17.51 -2.19 12.32
C ALA A 41 18.07 -2.34 13.77
N PRO A 42 17.44 -3.13 14.66
CA PRO A 42 17.18 -2.62 16.01
C PRO A 42 18.42 -2.62 16.92
N VAL A 43 18.60 -1.52 17.65
CA VAL A 43 19.34 -1.51 18.92
C VAL A 43 18.29 -1.64 20.02
N HIS A 44 17.78 -2.85 20.26
CA HIS A 44 17.03 -3.15 21.48
C HIS A 44 17.96 -3.83 22.48
N SER A 45 17.69 -3.68 23.77
CA SER A 45 18.50 -4.30 24.83
C SER A 45 18.32 -5.82 24.95
N ASN A 46 17.39 -6.42 24.19
CA ASN A 46 17.05 -7.85 24.21
C ASN A 46 17.27 -8.46 22.82
N ASP A 47 18.22 -9.39 22.75
CA ASP A 47 18.61 -10.12 21.53
C ASP A 47 17.42 -10.85 20.87
N GLN A 48 16.48 -11.40 21.66
CA GLN A 48 15.30 -12.10 21.13
C GLN A 48 14.32 -11.15 20.45
N GLN A 49 14.04 -9.99 21.07
CA GLN A 49 13.18 -8.96 20.48
C GLN A 49 13.79 -8.45 19.17
N GLN A 50 15.10 -8.20 19.16
CA GLN A 50 15.79 -7.77 17.95
C GLN A 50 15.66 -8.82 16.84
N ALA A 51 15.86 -10.11 17.14
CA ALA A 51 15.77 -11.18 16.16
C ALA A 51 14.35 -11.32 15.57
N ILE A 52 13.31 -11.19 16.39
CA ILE A 52 11.91 -11.25 15.91
C ILE A 52 11.59 -10.05 15.02
N LEU A 53 12.01 -8.83 15.39
CA LEU A 53 11.75 -7.67 14.53
C LEU A 53 12.50 -7.73 13.19
N ILE A 54 13.67 -8.38 13.16
CA ILE A 54 14.39 -8.70 11.92
C ILE A 54 13.59 -9.72 11.09
N GLU A 55 13.05 -10.76 11.73
CA GLU A 55 12.16 -11.75 11.09
C GLU A 55 10.91 -11.08 10.49
N SER A 56 10.32 -10.12 11.22
CA SER A 56 9.20 -9.28 10.75
C SER A 56 9.56 -8.32 9.62
N GLY A 57 10.83 -8.23 9.22
CA GLY A 57 11.27 -7.38 8.13
C GLY A 57 11.34 -5.90 8.48
N ILE A 58 11.79 -5.55 9.69
CA ILE A 58 12.10 -4.16 10.04
C ILE A 58 13.15 -3.56 9.10
N VAL A 59 12.93 -2.32 8.68
CA VAL A 59 13.78 -1.56 7.75
C VAL A 59 14.55 -0.47 8.51
N SER A 60 13.85 0.30 9.34
CA SER A 60 14.47 1.36 10.12
C SER A 60 13.65 1.69 11.35
N THR A 61 14.30 2.27 12.35
CA THR A 61 13.64 2.89 13.51
C THR A 61 14.13 4.32 13.64
N ASN A 62 13.19 5.25 13.68
CA ASN A 62 13.43 6.66 13.92
C ASN A 62 12.85 7.01 15.29
N SER A 63 13.65 7.59 16.19
CA SER A 63 13.19 8.00 17.51
C SER A 63 13.49 9.46 17.82
N ARG A 64 12.65 10.06 18.67
CA ARG A 64 12.78 11.46 19.07
C ARG A 64 12.16 11.71 20.44
N ALA A 65 12.86 12.48 21.26
CA ALA A 65 12.36 12.96 22.55
C ALA A 65 11.58 14.27 22.39
N TYR A 66 10.57 14.45 23.24
CA TYR A 66 9.67 15.60 23.28
C TYR A 66 9.48 16.11 24.69
N THR A 67 9.15 17.39 24.80
CA THR A 67 8.82 18.07 26.06
C THR A 67 7.53 18.87 25.92
N SER A 68 6.76 18.93 27.00
CA SER A 68 5.61 19.82 27.16
C SER A 68 5.59 20.33 28.61
N GLY A 69 6.05 21.56 28.83
CA GLY A 69 6.29 22.09 30.18
C GLY A 69 7.29 21.20 30.95
N PRO A 70 6.92 20.66 32.14
CA PRO A 70 7.78 19.74 32.90
C PRO A 70 7.76 18.29 32.38
N ASN A 71 6.86 17.96 31.45
CA ASN A 71 6.65 16.59 30.99
C ASN A 71 7.62 16.22 29.87
N THR A 72 8.05 14.96 29.86
CA THR A 72 8.91 14.39 28.82
C THR A 72 8.25 13.15 28.21
N GLY A 73 8.46 12.94 26.92
CA GLY A 73 7.97 11.77 26.20
C GLY A 73 8.93 11.39 25.08
N GLN A 74 8.81 10.15 24.60
CA GLN A 74 9.61 9.66 23.48
C GLN A 74 8.71 8.97 22.47
N LEU A 75 8.90 9.31 21.20
CA LEU A 75 8.27 8.61 20.09
C LEU A 75 9.33 7.80 19.35
N ALA A 76 9.01 6.56 18.98
CA ALA A 76 9.81 5.74 18.09
C ALA A 76 8.91 5.16 16.99
N VAL A 77 9.23 5.43 15.72
CA VAL A 77 8.53 4.87 14.57
C VAL A 77 9.42 3.86 13.90
N SER A 78 8.96 2.62 13.89
CA SER A 78 9.59 1.52 13.17
C SER A 78 8.88 1.30 11.85
N GLN A 79 9.65 1.31 10.77
CA GLN A 79 9.19 1.01 9.42
C GLN A 79 9.50 -0.44 9.08
N PHE A 80 8.52 -1.15 8.54
CA PHE A 80 8.65 -2.52 8.05
C PHE A 80 8.52 -2.55 6.52
N ARG A 81 8.90 -3.69 5.94
CA ARG A 81 8.82 -3.92 4.48
C ARG A 81 7.38 -3.81 3.96
N ASP A 82 6.41 -4.29 4.74
CA ASP A 82 4.99 -4.30 4.40
C ASP A 82 4.10 -4.21 5.65
N SER A 83 2.78 -4.25 5.44
CA SER A 83 1.78 -4.20 6.52
C SER A 83 1.72 -5.47 7.36
N SER A 84 2.03 -6.63 6.78
CA SER A 84 2.08 -7.90 7.50
C SER A 84 3.18 -7.90 8.56
N GLY A 85 4.39 -7.48 8.18
CA GLY A 85 5.53 -7.37 9.09
C GLY A 85 5.32 -6.33 10.20
N ALA A 86 4.72 -5.19 9.86
CA ALA A 86 4.33 -4.19 10.86
C ALA A 86 3.27 -4.73 11.83
N TYR A 87 2.31 -5.52 11.34
CA TYR A 87 1.28 -6.12 12.19
C TYR A 87 1.84 -7.23 13.08
N GLU A 88 2.77 -8.06 12.61
CA GLU A 88 3.50 -9.03 13.45
C GLU A 88 4.19 -8.30 14.60
N ALA A 89 5.01 -7.29 14.28
CA ALA A 89 5.73 -6.51 15.27
C ALA A 89 4.79 -5.81 16.26
N PHE A 90 3.68 -5.22 15.79
CA PHE A 90 2.66 -4.64 16.66
C PHE A 90 2.14 -5.67 17.66
N THR A 91 1.65 -6.82 17.18
CA THR A 91 1.06 -7.83 18.07
C THR A 91 2.07 -8.43 19.03
N PHE A 92 3.34 -8.57 18.61
CA PHE A 92 4.46 -9.03 19.42
C PHE A 92 4.85 -8.04 20.52
N LEU A 93 4.97 -6.74 20.21
CA LEU A 93 5.41 -5.71 21.14
C LEU A 93 4.36 -5.34 22.21
N ARG A 94 3.10 -5.76 22.03
CA ARG A 94 2.02 -5.58 23.02
C ARG A 94 2.35 -6.31 24.33
N SER A 95 2.38 -5.57 25.43
CA SER A 95 2.45 -6.14 26.77
C SER A 95 1.05 -6.52 27.28
N ALA A 96 1.00 -7.42 28.27
CA ALA A 96 -0.26 -7.95 28.79
C ALA A 96 -1.14 -6.91 29.51
N ASP A 97 -0.57 -5.79 29.94
CA ASP A 97 -1.28 -4.66 30.56
C ASP A 97 -1.90 -3.68 29.55
N MET A 98 -1.58 -3.83 28.26
CA MET A 98 -2.12 -2.97 27.22
C MET A 98 -3.52 -3.42 26.80
N VAL A 99 -4.42 -2.46 26.71
CA VAL A 99 -5.80 -2.67 26.22
C VAL A 99 -5.99 -1.98 24.88
N PRO A 100 -6.97 -2.40 24.05
CA PRO A 100 -7.33 -1.67 22.83
C PRO A 100 -7.62 -0.20 23.12
N GLY A 101 -7.08 0.70 22.30
CA GLY A 101 -7.29 2.14 22.42
C GLY A 101 -8.30 2.69 21.40
N ASP A 102 -9.00 3.77 21.74
CA ASP A 102 -10.05 4.35 20.87
C ASP A 102 -9.49 5.17 19.68
N VAL A 103 -8.18 5.38 19.61
CA VAL A 103 -7.54 6.28 18.63
C VAL A 103 -7.33 5.63 17.26
N SER A 104 -7.32 4.30 17.20
CA SER A 104 -7.34 3.50 15.96
C SER A 104 -7.71 2.05 16.28
N PRO A 105 -8.21 1.27 15.29
CA PRO A 105 -8.48 -0.16 15.51
C PRO A 105 -7.25 -0.95 15.99
N GLU A 106 -6.06 -0.56 15.52
CA GLU A 106 -4.78 -1.17 15.86
C GLU A 106 -3.99 -0.27 16.83
N ALA A 107 -4.64 0.08 17.94
CA ALA A 107 -4.04 0.79 19.06
C ALA A 107 -3.99 -0.11 20.29
N ALA A 108 -2.86 -0.13 20.98
CA ALA A 108 -2.70 -0.78 22.28
C ALA A 108 -2.16 0.23 23.29
N VAL A 109 -2.90 0.46 24.37
CA VAL A 109 -2.66 1.51 25.34
C VAL A 109 -2.44 0.88 26.72
N GLY A 110 -1.26 1.12 27.30
CA GLY A 110 -0.91 0.74 28.66
C GLY A 110 -0.83 1.96 29.59
N ARG A 111 -0.18 1.81 30.74
CA ARG A 111 -0.10 2.88 31.76
C ARG A 111 0.74 4.09 31.33
N ASP A 112 1.92 3.84 30.77
CA ASP A 112 2.87 4.88 30.34
C ASP A 112 3.42 4.66 28.93
N ARG A 113 2.87 3.65 28.22
CA ARG A 113 3.30 3.24 26.90
C ARG A 113 2.08 3.00 26.01
N ALA A 114 2.15 3.41 24.75
CA ALA A 114 1.18 3.05 23.73
C ALA A 114 1.86 2.58 22.44
N LEU A 115 1.16 1.73 21.70
CA LEU A 115 1.55 1.25 20.37
C LEU A 115 0.41 1.58 19.40
N LEU A 116 0.74 2.21 18.27
CA LEU A 116 -0.19 2.43 17.16
C LEU A 116 0.37 1.79 15.90
N GLN A 117 -0.45 1.05 15.16
CA GLN A 117 -0.05 0.43 13.90
C GLN A 117 -0.91 0.97 12.74
N PHE A 118 -0.23 1.36 11.66
CA PHE A 118 -0.87 1.75 10.40
C PHE A 118 0.00 1.30 9.23
N GLY A 119 -0.59 0.57 8.28
CA GLY A 119 0.13 0.09 7.11
C GLY A 119 1.44 -0.60 7.50
N ASN A 120 2.55 -0.15 6.94
CA ASN A 120 3.88 -0.69 7.23
C ASN A 120 4.62 -0.01 8.41
N LEU A 121 3.92 0.78 9.23
CA LEU A 121 4.51 1.54 10.34
C LEU A 121 3.96 1.10 11.70
N VAL A 122 4.84 1.03 12.69
CA VAL A 122 4.49 0.90 14.12
C VAL A 122 5.08 2.08 14.87
N LEU A 123 4.23 2.84 15.56
CA LEU A 123 4.64 3.91 16.47
C LEU A 123 4.56 3.41 17.90
N GLU A 124 5.68 3.52 18.60
CA GLU A 124 5.81 3.36 20.04
C GLU A 124 5.87 4.74 20.71
N ILE A 125 5.04 4.91 21.73
CA ILE A 125 4.91 6.13 22.52
C ILE A 125 5.28 5.78 23.96
N ASN A 126 6.30 6.43 24.51
CA ASN A 126 6.69 6.34 25.91
C ASN A 126 6.47 7.69 26.61
N GLY A 127 6.09 7.67 27.89
CA GLY A 127 5.65 8.88 28.62
C GLY A 127 4.17 9.20 28.39
N LEU A 128 3.35 8.18 28.11
CA LEU A 128 1.94 8.32 27.78
C LEU A 128 1.14 8.99 28.92
N ALA A 129 1.52 8.78 30.18
CA ALA A 129 0.76 9.28 31.33
C ALA A 129 0.65 10.82 31.34
N ALA A 130 1.57 11.51 30.66
CA ALA A 130 1.56 12.96 30.52
C ALA A 130 0.87 13.46 29.24
N MET A 131 0.47 12.58 28.32
CA MET A 131 -0.16 12.93 27.05
C MET A 131 -1.68 12.95 27.18
N SER A 132 -2.32 13.92 26.52
CA SER A 132 -3.78 13.98 26.43
C SER A 132 -4.32 13.04 25.34
N PRO A 133 -5.61 12.65 25.39
CA PRO A 133 -6.24 11.92 24.29
C PRO A 133 -6.19 12.66 22.94
N ALA A 134 -6.18 14.00 22.96
CA ALA A 134 -6.08 14.82 21.75
C ALA A 134 -4.68 14.74 21.11
N ASP A 135 -3.63 14.62 21.93
CA ASP A 135 -2.27 14.39 21.44
C ASP A 135 -2.19 13.05 20.71
N LEU A 136 -2.78 12.00 21.28
CA LEU A 136 -2.81 10.66 20.67
C LEU A 136 -3.60 10.63 19.37
N GLN A 137 -4.74 11.34 19.30
CA GLN A 137 -5.47 11.49 18.04
C GLN A 137 -4.66 12.23 16.98
N THR A 138 -3.88 13.24 17.37
CA THR A 138 -2.99 13.98 16.47
C THR A 138 -1.89 13.08 15.91
N LEU A 139 -1.26 12.28 16.78
CA LEU A 139 -0.24 11.30 16.39
C LEU A 139 -0.81 10.19 15.51
N SER A 140 -2.00 9.68 15.84
CA SER A 140 -2.72 8.68 15.03
C SER A 140 -2.97 9.18 13.61
N LYS A 141 -3.51 10.40 13.46
CA LYS A 141 -3.73 11.03 12.14
C LYS A 141 -2.44 11.24 11.35
N TRP A 142 -1.39 11.71 12.03
CA TRP A 142 -0.08 11.90 11.41
C TRP A 142 0.48 10.57 10.89
N LEU A 143 0.43 9.52 11.72
CA LEU A 143 0.93 8.20 11.38
C LEU A 143 0.14 7.58 10.23
N ALA A 144 -1.19 7.67 10.26
CA ALA A 144 -2.07 7.20 9.19
C ALA A 144 -1.78 7.88 7.84
N ALA A 145 -1.45 9.18 7.86
CA ALA A 145 -1.09 9.92 6.64
C ALA A 145 0.29 9.54 6.08
N ALA A 146 1.22 9.11 6.93
CA ALA A 146 2.56 8.68 6.54
C ALA A 146 2.64 7.20 6.11
N ALA A 147 1.71 6.38 6.59
CA ALA A 147 1.68 4.94 6.34
C ALA A 147 1.28 4.58 4.90
N GLN A 148 1.78 3.44 4.42
CA GLN A 148 1.25 2.83 3.20
C GLN A 148 -0.19 2.35 3.39
N LYS A 149 -1.00 2.41 2.34
CA LYS A 149 -2.43 2.03 2.37
C LYS A 149 -2.68 0.55 2.09
N THR A 150 -1.73 -0.32 2.43
CA THR A 150 -1.88 -1.77 2.23
C THR A 150 -2.83 -2.33 3.29
N PRO A 151 -3.81 -3.17 2.92
CA PRO A 151 -4.66 -3.83 3.90
C PRO A 151 -3.81 -4.71 4.83
N LEU A 152 -4.37 -4.96 6.00
CA LEU A 152 -3.77 -5.83 6.98
C LEU A 152 -4.09 -7.30 6.67
N PRO A 153 -3.37 -8.28 7.25
CA PRO A 153 -3.54 -9.69 6.93
C PRO A 153 -5.00 -10.18 7.06
N PRO A 154 -5.58 -10.83 6.04
CA PRO A 154 -6.97 -11.32 6.07
C PRO A 154 -7.22 -12.39 7.14
N ILE A 155 -6.21 -13.21 7.47
CA ILE A 155 -6.30 -14.32 8.45
C ILE A 155 -6.92 -13.90 9.79
N ARG A 156 -6.77 -12.63 10.15
CA ARG A 156 -7.28 -12.02 11.38
C ARG A 156 -8.80 -12.06 11.47
N ASN A 157 -9.46 -11.95 10.32
CA ASN A 157 -10.91 -11.96 10.21
C ASN A 157 -11.50 -13.36 10.44
N PHE A 158 -10.68 -14.41 10.40
CA PHE A 158 -11.12 -15.78 10.64
C PHE A 158 -11.16 -16.13 12.14
N LEU A 159 -10.59 -15.28 13.01
CA LEU A 159 -10.63 -15.47 14.45
C LEU A 159 -12.05 -15.28 15.00
N PRO A 160 -12.57 -16.25 15.76
CA PRO A 160 -13.80 -16.07 16.54
C PRO A 160 -13.71 -14.87 17.48
N GLN A 161 -14.77 -14.06 17.52
CA GLN A 161 -14.81 -12.90 18.43
C GLN A 161 -15.35 -13.27 19.82
N ARG A 162 -16.11 -14.37 19.91
CA ARG A 162 -16.67 -14.84 21.17
C ARG A 162 -15.57 -15.45 22.03
N HIS A 163 -15.54 -15.08 23.31
CA HIS A 163 -14.61 -15.62 24.30
C HIS A 163 -13.11 -15.35 24.02
N LEU A 164 -12.80 -14.54 23.00
CA LEU A 164 -11.45 -14.06 22.72
C LEU A 164 -10.95 -13.24 23.91
N VAL A 165 -9.76 -13.57 24.41
CA VAL A 165 -9.06 -12.76 25.41
C VAL A 165 -8.44 -11.57 24.67
N PRO A 166 -8.91 -10.32 24.90
CA PRO A 166 -8.44 -9.16 24.15
C PRO A 166 -6.92 -8.97 24.27
N GLY A 167 -6.26 -8.63 23.17
CA GLY A 167 -4.81 -8.37 23.15
C GLY A 167 -3.94 -9.63 23.25
N SER A 168 -4.55 -10.82 23.29
CA SER A 168 -3.83 -12.09 23.28
C SER A 168 -3.39 -12.53 21.89
N GLU A 169 -3.85 -11.85 20.83
CA GLU A 169 -3.55 -12.22 19.46
C GLU A 169 -2.06 -12.02 19.18
N ARG A 170 -1.45 -12.95 18.46
CA ARG A 170 -0.07 -12.88 18.00
C ARG A 170 -0.06 -13.31 16.55
N TYR A 171 0.21 -12.36 15.65
CA TYR A 171 0.41 -12.64 14.24
C TYR A 171 1.86 -13.07 14.01
N ILE A 172 2.07 -14.04 13.13
CA ILE A 172 3.29 -14.82 13.06
C ILE A 172 3.61 -15.10 11.59
N LEU A 173 4.75 -14.62 11.13
CA LEU A 173 5.33 -14.79 9.80
C LEU A 173 6.51 -15.75 9.80
N GLY A 174 7.06 -16.05 10.98
CA GLY A 174 8.25 -16.88 11.07
C GLY A 174 8.39 -17.71 12.36
N PRO A 175 9.38 -18.62 12.38
CA PRO A 175 9.59 -19.54 13.47
C PRO A 175 9.98 -18.85 14.78
N LEU A 176 10.71 -17.73 14.77
CA LEU A 176 11.10 -17.07 16.02
C LEU A 176 9.89 -16.44 16.72
N ALA A 177 9.05 -15.74 15.95
CA ALA A 177 7.79 -15.20 16.43
C ALA A 177 6.85 -16.30 16.93
N PHE A 178 6.79 -17.46 16.25
CA PHE A 178 5.98 -18.60 16.69
C PHE A 178 6.41 -19.15 18.06
N ARG A 179 7.72 -19.36 18.25
CA ARG A 179 8.25 -19.85 19.53
C ARG A 179 7.92 -18.86 20.66
N SER A 180 8.14 -17.56 20.44
CA SER A 180 7.79 -16.53 21.43
C SER A 180 6.29 -16.44 21.71
N ALA A 181 5.43 -16.56 20.69
CA ALA A 181 3.98 -16.52 20.84
C ALA A 181 3.45 -17.70 21.65
N THR A 182 3.97 -18.91 21.40
CA THR A 182 3.59 -20.11 22.16
C THR A 182 4.08 -20.05 23.61
N GLU A 183 5.28 -19.53 23.87
CA GLU A 183 5.77 -19.28 25.23
C GLU A 183 4.86 -18.30 25.98
N THR A 184 4.52 -17.16 25.36
CA THR A 184 3.64 -16.12 25.95
C THR A 184 2.20 -16.61 26.20
N ALA A 185 1.80 -17.69 25.52
CA ALA A 185 0.48 -18.30 25.67
C ALA A 185 0.49 -19.51 26.62
N ASP A 186 1.58 -19.75 27.36
CA ASP A 186 1.76 -20.93 28.21
C ASP A 186 1.59 -22.25 27.41
N ARG A 187 2.08 -22.25 26.17
CA ARG A 187 2.07 -23.37 25.21
C ARG A 187 3.49 -23.66 24.68
N GLY A 188 4.53 -23.35 25.45
CA GLY A 188 5.93 -23.47 25.03
C GLY A 188 6.34 -24.86 24.51
N ALA A 189 5.66 -25.94 24.92
CA ALA A 189 5.87 -27.28 24.37
C ALA A 189 5.58 -27.37 22.85
N TYR A 190 4.73 -26.50 22.31
CA TYR A 190 4.40 -26.44 20.88
C TYR A 190 5.45 -25.69 20.05
N SER A 191 6.42 -25.02 20.69
CA SER A 191 7.51 -24.30 20.00
C SER A 191 8.30 -25.18 19.04
N GLN A 192 8.35 -26.49 19.26
CA GLN A 192 8.99 -27.46 18.38
C GLN A 192 8.31 -27.64 17.02
N LEU A 193 7.03 -27.26 16.89
CA LEU A 193 6.28 -27.33 15.62
C LEU A 193 6.66 -26.22 14.64
N ALA A 194 7.51 -25.26 15.04
CA ALA A 194 7.86 -24.09 14.22
C ALA A 194 8.30 -24.46 12.79
N ASP A 195 9.08 -25.54 12.67
CA ASP A 195 9.61 -26.00 11.39
C ASP A 195 8.56 -26.76 10.56
N GLU A 196 7.61 -27.45 11.21
CA GLU A 196 6.53 -28.18 10.55
C GLU A 196 5.47 -27.25 9.96
N LEU A 197 5.23 -26.10 10.61
CA LEU A 197 4.26 -25.09 10.16
C LEU A 197 4.55 -24.54 8.77
N GLY A 198 5.82 -24.52 8.35
CA GLY A 198 6.18 -24.20 6.96
C GLY A 198 6.23 -22.71 6.63
N PHE A 199 6.62 -21.84 7.57
CA PHE A 199 6.78 -20.39 7.34
C PHE A 199 7.67 -20.08 6.12
N ARG A 200 8.74 -20.86 5.89
CA ARG A 200 9.60 -20.71 4.70
C ARG A 200 8.89 -20.98 3.36
N ALA A 201 7.76 -21.68 3.40
CA ALA A 201 6.91 -21.95 2.23
C ALA A 201 5.76 -20.93 2.11
N GLY A 202 5.81 -19.82 2.85
CA GLY A 202 4.82 -18.74 2.81
C GLY A 202 3.61 -18.96 3.72
N ALA A 203 3.72 -19.81 4.74
CA ALA A 203 2.66 -19.93 5.75
C ALA A 203 2.60 -18.66 6.60
N GLU A 204 1.41 -18.15 6.83
CA GLU A 204 1.13 -17.08 7.80
C GLU A 204 0.29 -17.67 8.93
N ALA A 205 0.54 -17.28 10.17
CA ALA A 205 -0.19 -17.79 11.31
C ALA A 205 -0.70 -16.68 12.23
N ILE A 206 -1.78 -16.97 12.93
CA ILE A 206 -2.25 -16.13 14.03
C ILE A 206 -2.68 -17.02 15.19
N LEU A 207 -2.18 -16.68 16.38
CA LEU A 207 -2.47 -17.36 17.64
C LEU A 207 -3.28 -16.43 18.54
N ALA A 208 -4.29 -16.94 19.23
CA ALA A 208 -5.04 -16.18 20.22
C ALA A 208 -5.56 -17.07 21.36
N ARG A 209 -5.73 -16.49 22.55
CA ARG A 209 -6.27 -17.19 23.73
C ARG A 209 -7.78 -16.99 23.81
N TYR A 210 -8.47 -18.07 24.19
CA TYR A 210 -9.92 -18.08 24.38
C TYR A 210 -10.25 -18.59 25.77
N ARG A 211 -11.22 -17.95 26.44
CA ARG A 211 -11.68 -18.32 27.77
C ARG A 211 -13.20 -18.21 27.91
N LYS A 212 -13.83 -19.33 28.27
CA LYS A 212 -15.26 -19.43 28.58
C LYS A 212 -15.43 -19.98 29.99
N GLY A 213 -15.56 -19.10 30.97
CA GLY A 213 -15.63 -19.51 32.38
C GLY A 213 -14.31 -20.14 32.84
N LYS A 214 -14.34 -21.44 33.18
CA LYS A 214 -13.14 -22.21 33.54
C LYS A 214 -12.47 -22.88 32.34
N ASP A 215 -13.16 -22.99 31.21
CA ASP A 215 -12.61 -23.59 30.02
C ASP A 215 -11.73 -22.57 29.30
N GLU A 216 -10.52 -22.99 28.94
CA GLU A 216 -9.60 -22.17 28.17
C GLU A 216 -8.89 -23.00 27.09
N GLY A 217 -8.37 -22.30 26.10
CA GLY A 217 -7.63 -22.91 25.01
C GLY A 217 -6.94 -21.85 24.17
N VAL A 218 -5.95 -22.29 23.39
CA VAL A 218 -5.21 -21.44 22.47
C VAL A 218 -5.54 -21.86 21.05
N LEU A 219 -6.19 -20.99 20.29
CA LEU A 219 -6.47 -21.23 18.88
C LEU A 219 -5.26 -20.75 18.07
N LEU A 220 -4.71 -21.65 17.27
CA LEU A 220 -3.72 -21.35 16.25
C LEU A 220 -4.38 -21.54 14.88
N LEU A 221 -4.42 -20.46 14.10
CA LEU A 221 -4.79 -20.49 12.70
C LEU A 221 -3.51 -20.41 11.86
N VAL A 222 -3.43 -21.20 10.80
CA VAL A 222 -2.31 -21.20 9.85
C VAL A 222 -2.86 -21.20 8.44
N GLU A 223 -2.63 -20.10 7.73
CA GLU A 223 -3.04 -19.91 6.35
C GLU A 223 -1.87 -20.22 5.41
N TYR A 224 -2.16 -20.96 4.34
CA TYR A 224 -1.18 -21.36 3.35
C TYR A 224 -1.48 -20.75 1.98
N PRO A 225 -0.45 -20.54 1.14
CA PRO A 225 -0.64 -20.08 -0.23
C PRO A 225 -1.55 -20.96 -1.09
N THR A 226 -1.62 -22.27 -0.80
CA THR A 226 -2.47 -23.21 -1.55
C THR A 226 -3.12 -24.26 -0.64
N PRO A 227 -4.32 -24.76 -0.97
CA PRO A 227 -4.95 -25.87 -0.26
C PRO A 227 -4.12 -27.16 -0.25
N GLN A 228 -3.34 -27.40 -1.32
CA GLN A 228 -2.45 -28.57 -1.43
C GLN A 228 -1.31 -28.49 -0.41
N LEU A 229 -0.71 -27.30 -0.27
CA LEU A 229 0.33 -27.07 0.74
C LEU A 229 -0.24 -27.19 2.15
N ALA A 230 -1.45 -26.69 2.40
CA ALA A 230 -2.13 -26.87 3.69
C ALA A 230 -2.33 -28.36 4.02
N ALA A 231 -2.79 -29.16 3.05
CA ALA A 231 -2.98 -30.61 3.24
C ALA A 231 -1.65 -31.35 3.48
N GLN A 232 -0.57 -30.95 2.81
CA GLN A 232 0.76 -31.49 3.08
C GLN A 232 1.21 -31.14 4.50
N ARG A 233 1.12 -29.87 4.88
CA ARG A 233 1.59 -29.35 6.17
C ARG A 233 0.79 -29.89 7.34
N GLN A 234 -0.50 -30.18 7.15
CA GLN A 234 -1.31 -30.90 8.14
C GLN A 234 -0.65 -32.21 8.56
N LYS A 235 -0.18 -33.03 7.62
CA LYS A 235 0.47 -34.31 7.91
C LYS A 235 1.78 -34.13 8.69
N HIS A 236 2.56 -33.12 8.33
CA HIS A 236 3.80 -32.76 9.01
C HIS A 236 3.54 -32.35 10.46
N ILE A 237 2.50 -31.54 10.69
CA ILE A 237 2.09 -31.12 12.03
C ILE A 237 1.58 -32.32 12.84
N GLU A 238 0.75 -33.18 12.26
CA GLU A 238 0.28 -34.41 12.92
C GLU A 238 1.44 -35.32 13.36
N GLN A 239 2.47 -35.46 12.51
CA GLN A 239 3.70 -36.19 12.85
C GLN A 239 4.49 -35.51 13.98
N GLY A 240 4.63 -34.18 13.92
CA GLY A 240 5.29 -33.39 14.96
C GLY A 240 4.57 -33.41 16.30
N LEU A 241 3.23 -33.50 16.29
CA LEU A 241 2.42 -33.65 17.50
C LEU A 241 2.55 -35.07 18.08
N ALA A 242 2.58 -36.10 17.23
CA ALA A 242 2.74 -37.49 17.65
C ALA A 242 4.10 -37.78 18.29
N SER A 243 5.15 -37.00 17.97
CA SER A 243 6.47 -37.10 18.58
C SER A 243 6.61 -36.35 19.90
N MET A 244 5.58 -35.62 20.34
CA MET A 244 5.63 -34.85 21.58
C MET A 244 5.61 -35.78 22.82
N PRO A 245 6.34 -35.45 23.90
CA PRO A 245 6.42 -36.30 25.10
C PRO A 245 5.10 -36.52 25.84
N GLN A 246 4.08 -35.69 25.59
CA GLN A 246 2.74 -35.85 26.12
C GLN A 246 1.75 -35.98 24.96
N PRO A 247 0.79 -36.91 25.01
CA PRO A 247 -0.27 -36.98 24.03
C PRO A 247 -1.03 -35.66 24.05
N SER A 248 -0.81 -34.84 23.03
CA SER A 248 -1.49 -33.57 22.92
C SER A 248 -2.91 -33.85 22.44
N GLU A 249 -3.93 -33.49 23.21
CA GLU A 249 -5.33 -33.42 22.74
C GLU A 249 -5.52 -32.23 21.81
N THR A 250 -4.65 -32.09 20.81
CA THR A 250 -4.69 -31.01 19.83
C THR A 250 -5.69 -31.39 18.76
N ALA A 251 -6.85 -30.76 18.77
CA ALA A 251 -7.81 -30.89 17.67
C ALA A 251 -7.32 -30.07 16.47
N ILE A 252 -7.36 -30.67 15.28
CA ILE A 252 -6.95 -30.04 14.02
C ILE A 252 -8.09 -30.10 13.02
N ARG A 253 -8.35 -28.98 12.35
CA ARG A 253 -9.32 -28.90 11.26
C ARG A 253 -8.77 -28.11 10.09
N ARG A 254 -9.05 -28.59 8.88
CA ARG A 254 -8.69 -27.89 7.64
C ARG A 254 -9.93 -27.42 6.90
N LYS A 255 -9.94 -26.15 6.49
CA LYS A 255 -10.93 -25.57 5.56
C LYS A 255 -10.17 -24.86 4.44
N GLY A 256 -10.14 -25.47 3.25
CA GLY A 256 -9.38 -24.91 2.10
C GLY A 256 -7.88 -24.85 2.38
N SER A 257 -7.31 -23.65 2.34
CA SER A 257 -5.92 -23.33 2.66
C SER A 257 -5.69 -22.96 4.13
N LEU A 258 -6.72 -22.93 4.97
CA LEU A 258 -6.62 -22.65 6.39
C LEU A 258 -6.56 -23.94 7.21
N LEU A 259 -5.57 -24.05 8.09
CA LEU A 259 -5.54 -24.99 9.21
C LEU A 259 -5.92 -24.26 10.51
N SER A 260 -6.71 -24.93 11.33
CA SER A 260 -7.14 -24.46 12.65
C SER A 260 -6.78 -25.53 13.67
N LEU A 261 -6.04 -25.14 14.70
CA LEU A 261 -5.58 -26.02 15.76
C LEU A 261 -5.96 -25.44 17.12
N VAL A 262 -6.42 -26.28 18.04
CA VAL A 262 -6.62 -25.86 19.43
C VAL A 262 -5.56 -26.52 20.30
N LEU A 263 -4.63 -25.72 20.80
CA LEU A 263 -3.47 -26.18 21.57
C LEU A 263 -3.83 -26.33 23.05
N GLN A 264 -3.74 -27.55 23.57
CA GLN A 264 -4.14 -27.93 24.94
C GLN A 264 -5.49 -27.30 25.34
N PRO A 265 -6.60 -27.77 24.73
CA PRO A 265 -7.94 -27.36 25.13
C PRO A 265 -8.29 -27.89 26.53
N ALA A 266 -9.22 -27.21 27.22
CA ALA A 266 -9.78 -27.70 28.48
C ALA A 266 -10.57 -29.02 28.33
N SER A 267 -11.20 -29.24 27.17
CA SER A 267 -11.84 -30.51 26.81
C SER A 267 -11.93 -30.67 25.29
N HIS A 268 -12.19 -31.89 24.82
CA HIS A 268 -12.40 -32.16 23.40
C HIS A 268 -13.61 -31.38 22.85
N GLU A 269 -14.72 -31.34 23.59
CA GLU A 269 -15.93 -30.60 23.19
C GLU A 269 -15.69 -29.10 23.08
N TYR A 270 -14.90 -28.53 23.99
CA TYR A 270 -14.51 -27.12 23.92
C TYR A 270 -13.66 -26.84 22.67
N ALA A 271 -12.75 -27.75 22.32
CA ALA A 271 -11.93 -27.63 21.13
C ALA A 271 -12.78 -27.65 19.86
N GLU A 272 -13.70 -28.61 19.73
CA GLU A 272 -14.58 -28.72 18.56
C GLU A 272 -15.49 -27.49 18.43
N ALA A 273 -16.07 -27.00 19.53
CA ALA A 273 -16.88 -25.78 19.52
C ALA A 273 -16.08 -24.55 19.08
N LEU A 274 -14.83 -24.41 19.54
CA LEU A 274 -13.96 -23.31 19.13
C LEU A 274 -13.56 -23.41 17.65
N LEU A 275 -13.33 -24.63 17.14
CA LEU A 275 -13.05 -24.88 15.72
C LEU A 275 -14.27 -24.67 14.82
N ASP A 276 -15.49 -24.87 15.33
CA ASP A 276 -16.73 -24.61 14.61
C ASP A 276 -16.96 -23.11 14.41
N ASP A 277 -16.62 -22.31 15.42
CA ASP A 277 -16.74 -20.85 15.38
C ASP A 277 -15.75 -20.18 14.40
N VAL A 278 -14.73 -20.89 13.90
CA VAL A 278 -13.78 -20.37 12.90
C VAL A 278 -14.48 -20.16 11.55
N ARG A 279 -14.63 -18.89 11.18
CA ARG A 279 -15.29 -18.44 9.95
C ARG A 279 -14.28 -18.24 8.83
N TYR A 280 -13.92 -19.32 8.15
CA TYR A 280 -13.16 -19.22 6.91
C TYR A 280 -14.08 -18.81 5.76
N GLU A 281 -13.97 -17.56 5.34
CA GLU A 281 -14.62 -17.03 4.14
C GLU A 281 -13.54 -16.85 3.08
N THR A 282 -13.64 -17.58 1.97
CA THR A 282 -12.72 -17.39 0.84
C THR A 282 -12.95 -16.00 0.26
N GLN A 283 -12.11 -15.04 0.63
CA GLN A 283 -12.08 -13.75 -0.03
C GLN A 283 -11.44 -13.95 -1.40
N VAL A 284 -12.25 -14.11 -2.43
CA VAL A 284 -11.79 -13.97 -3.82
C VAL A 284 -11.56 -12.48 -4.04
N THR A 285 -10.41 -11.98 -3.57
CA THR A 285 -9.94 -10.66 -3.99
C THR A 285 -9.56 -10.79 -5.45
N TRP A 286 -10.44 -10.32 -6.33
CA TRP A 286 -10.07 -10.03 -7.71
C TRP A 286 -8.98 -8.96 -7.65
N ASN A 287 -7.71 -9.38 -7.74
CA ASN A 287 -6.56 -8.52 -7.96
C ASN A 287 -6.61 -7.99 -9.40
N GLU A 288 -7.66 -7.24 -9.72
CA GLU A 288 -7.55 -6.28 -10.81
C GLU A 288 -6.63 -5.18 -10.29
N PRO A 289 -5.53 -4.85 -11.00
CA PRO A 289 -4.83 -3.62 -10.71
C PRO A 289 -5.87 -2.51 -10.79
N SER A 290 -6.23 -1.91 -9.67
CA SER A 290 -6.98 -0.67 -9.68
C SER A 290 -6.03 0.34 -10.30
N HIS A 291 -6.06 0.43 -11.63
CA HIS A 291 -5.75 1.68 -12.25
C HIS A 291 -6.75 2.65 -11.63
N GLU A 292 -6.28 3.48 -10.69
CA GLU A 292 -6.82 4.82 -10.54
C GLU A 292 -6.58 5.50 -11.89
N VAL A 293 -7.36 5.10 -12.90
CA VAL A 293 -7.57 5.95 -14.04
C VAL A 293 -8.32 7.09 -13.39
N THR A 294 -7.57 8.15 -13.09
CA THR A 294 -8.13 9.47 -12.91
C THR A 294 -8.65 9.90 -14.28
N ASP A 295 -9.58 9.12 -14.84
CA ASP A 295 -10.30 9.48 -16.03
C ASP A 295 -11.05 10.75 -15.62
N PRO A 296 -10.74 11.88 -16.25
CA PRO A 296 -11.53 13.07 -16.02
C PRO A 296 -12.99 12.68 -16.21
N PRO A 297 -13.92 13.20 -15.39
CA PRO A 297 -15.35 13.01 -15.62
C PRO A 297 -15.64 13.14 -17.12
N TRP A 298 -16.42 12.21 -17.68
CA TRP A 298 -16.65 12.13 -19.13
C TRP A 298 -17.08 13.48 -19.75
N SER A 299 -17.71 14.35 -18.95
CA SER A 299 -18.03 15.74 -19.29
C SER A 299 -16.79 16.59 -19.61
N ILE A 300 -15.72 16.48 -18.84
CA ILE A 300 -14.44 17.19 -19.07
C ILE A 300 -13.79 16.68 -20.35
N VAL A 301 -13.82 15.37 -20.61
CA VAL A 301 -13.25 14.78 -21.84
C VAL A 301 -13.98 15.28 -23.09
N ILE A 302 -15.31 15.30 -23.05
CA ILE A 302 -16.13 15.81 -24.18
C ILE A 302 -15.87 17.30 -24.41
N VAL A 303 -15.89 18.11 -23.35
CA VAL A 303 -15.65 19.56 -23.45
C VAL A 303 -14.26 19.84 -24.01
N ASN A 304 -13.22 19.17 -23.50
CA ASN A 304 -11.85 19.36 -23.97
C ASN A 304 -11.68 18.91 -25.43
N THR A 305 -12.34 17.83 -25.84
CA THR A 305 -12.33 17.36 -27.23
C THR A 305 -12.97 18.40 -28.16
N ILE A 306 -14.17 18.87 -27.83
CA ILE A 306 -14.87 19.88 -28.62
C ILE A 306 -14.04 21.17 -28.72
N LEU A 307 -13.48 21.63 -27.59
CA LEU A 307 -12.67 22.83 -27.54
C LEU A 307 -11.38 22.67 -28.37
N GLY A 308 -10.69 21.53 -28.23
CA GLY A 308 -9.49 21.20 -29.00
C GLY A 308 -9.76 21.16 -30.50
N THR A 309 -10.80 20.45 -30.93
CA THR A 309 -11.22 20.43 -32.34
C THR A 309 -11.59 21.82 -32.85
N GLY A 310 -12.28 22.63 -32.04
CA GLY A 310 -12.61 24.02 -32.38
C GLY A 310 -11.36 24.86 -32.65
N VAL A 311 -10.34 24.76 -31.80
CA VAL A 311 -9.06 25.46 -31.99
C VAL A 311 -8.37 25.02 -33.28
N PHE A 312 -8.36 23.71 -33.58
CA PHE A 312 -7.79 23.21 -34.83
C PHE A 312 -8.53 23.73 -36.08
N LEU A 313 -9.86 23.80 -36.04
CA LEU A 313 -10.64 24.35 -37.15
C LEU A 313 -10.36 25.83 -37.39
N VAL A 314 -10.26 26.63 -36.32
CA VAL A 314 -9.90 28.05 -36.42
C VAL A 314 -8.49 28.20 -36.99
N ALA A 315 -7.52 27.43 -36.49
CA ALA A 315 -6.16 27.45 -37.01
C ALA A 315 -6.11 27.08 -38.50
N ALA A 316 -6.80 26.01 -38.91
CA ALA A 316 -6.89 25.59 -40.30
C ALA A 316 -7.51 26.68 -41.19
N PHE A 317 -8.55 27.36 -40.72
CA PHE A 317 -9.18 28.47 -41.42
C PHE A 317 -8.22 29.66 -41.61
N VAL A 318 -7.50 30.05 -40.56
CA VAL A 318 -6.49 31.11 -40.61
C VAL A 318 -5.37 30.75 -41.59
N PHE A 319 -4.85 29.52 -41.55
CA PHE A 319 -3.84 29.06 -42.50
C PHE A 319 -4.38 29.03 -43.94
N GLY A 320 -5.64 28.64 -44.15
CA GLY A 320 -6.30 28.69 -45.45
C GLY A 320 -6.37 30.10 -46.03
N ILE A 321 -6.77 31.09 -45.21
CA ILE A 321 -6.78 32.50 -45.60
C ILE A 321 -5.36 33.00 -45.86
N ALA A 322 -4.40 32.70 -44.99
CA ALA A 322 -3.02 33.14 -45.17
C ALA A 322 -2.43 32.58 -46.48
N PHE A 323 -2.64 31.30 -46.76
CA PHE A 323 -2.20 30.67 -48.01
C PHE A 323 -2.91 31.27 -49.23
N GLY A 324 -4.24 31.47 -49.16
CA GLY A 324 -5.01 32.14 -50.21
C GLY A 324 -4.53 33.57 -50.47
N GLY A 325 -4.27 34.33 -49.41
CA GLY A 325 -3.73 35.69 -49.47
C GLY A 325 -2.34 35.73 -50.08
N ILE A 326 -1.43 34.85 -49.65
CA ILE A 326 -0.09 34.70 -50.25
C ILE A 326 -0.19 34.38 -51.74
N ARG A 327 -1.12 33.49 -52.13
CA ARG A 327 -1.35 33.13 -53.53
C ARG A 327 -1.84 34.31 -54.38
N VAL A 328 -2.79 35.10 -53.87
CA VAL A 328 -3.27 36.31 -54.56
C VAL A 328 -2.16 37.35 -54.65
N MET A 329 -1.43 37.57 -53.56
CA MET A 329 -0.32 38.53 -53.51
C MET A 329 0.81 38.14 -54.47
N THR A 330 1.16 36.85 -54.57
CA THR A 330 2.13 36.38 -55.57
C THR A 330 1.64 36.54 -57.00
N LYS A 331 0.33 36.36 -57.28
CA LYS A 331 -0.24 36.67 -58.61
C LYS A 331 -0.14 38.15 -58.95
N ILE A 332 -0.35 39.05 -57.98
CA ILE A 332 -0.27 40.51 -58.18
C ILE A 332 1.18 40.97 -58.40
N PHE A 333 2.11 40.55 -57.55
CA PHE A 333 3.50 41.04 -57.58
C PHE A 333 4.42 40.27 -58.55
N LEU A 334 4.10 39.02 -58.90
CA LEU A 334 4.91 38.16 -59.78
C LEU A 334 4.04 37.46 -60.85
N PRO A 335 3.31 38.22 -61.69
CA PRO A 335 2.45 37.63 -62.72
C PRO A 335 3.28 36.76 -63.69
N GLY A 336 2.79 35.54 -63.95
CA GLY A 336 3.37 34.61 -64.94
C GLY A 336 4.61 33.82 -64.52
N LYS A 337 5.16 34.01 -63.31
CA LYS A 337 6.42 33.36 -62.88
C LYS A 337 6.28 32.12 -62.00
N VAL A 338 5.21 32.01 -61.21
CA VAL A 338 5.07 30.92 -60.21
C VAL A 338 3.88 30.00 -60.51
N PHE A 339 2.66 30.53 -60.59
CA PHE A 339 1.45 29.71 -60.76
C PHE A 339 0.85 29.73 -62.17
N ASP A 340 1.07 30.80 -62.95
CA ASP A 340 0.47 30.99 -64.28
C ASP A 340 1.54 30.97 -65.39
N ARG A 341 2.44 29.96 -65.40
CA ARG A 341 3.43 29.81 -66.48
C ARG A 341 2.76 29.26 -67.73
N ALA A 342 2.83 30.01 -68.83
CA ALA A 342 2.29 29.60 -70.13
C ALA A 342 2.85 28.25 -70.63
N GLU A 343 4.08 27.89 -70.23
CA GLU A 343 4.73 26.63 -70.60
C GLU A 343 4.11 25.36 -69.99
N ARG A 344 3.21 25.47 -69.00
CA ARG A 344 2.54 24.31 -68.36
C ARG A 344 1.01 24.31 -68.51
N MET A 345 0.44 25.24 -69.27
CA MET A 345 -0.95 25.15 -69.71
C MET A 345 -1.02 24.23 -70.93
N GLU A 346 -0.93 22.92 -70.71
CA GLU A 346 -1.26 21.95 -71.74
C GLU A 346 -2.77 21.87 -71.89
N ILE A 347 -3.29 22.50 -72.94
CA ILE A 347 -4.66 22.30 -73.39
C ILE A 347 -4.67 20.98 -74.16
N LEU A 348 -5.32 19.94 -73.61
CA LEU A 348 -5.58 18.71 -74.33
C LEU A 348 -6.59 19.01 -75.45
N GLN A 349 -6.09 19.39 -76.62
CA GLN A 349 -6.90 19.64 -77.81
C GLN A 349 -7.19 18.29 -78.49
N LEU A 350 -8.42 17.81 -78.38
CA LEU A 350 -8.86 16.67 -79.17
C LEU A 350 -8.97 17.14 -80.63
N GLY A 351 -8.06 16.66 -81.47
CA GLY A 351 -7.80 17.16 -82.82
C GLY A 351 -8.97 16.97 -83.79
N LEU A 352 -9.93 17.89 -83.74
CA LEU A 352 -11.07 17.94 -84.66
C LEU A 352 -11.02 19.15 -85.62
N ASN A 353 -9.98 20.00 -85.60
CA ASN A 353 -9.76 21.06 -86.57
C ASN A 353 -8.29 21.50 -86.69
N SER A 354 -7.88 21.95 -87.89
CA SER A 354 -6.49 22.21 -88.30
C SER A 354 -5.91 23.60 -87.95
N LYS A 355 -6.48 24.29 -86.95
CA LYS A 355 -5.92 25.54 -86.41
C LYS A 355 -5.54 25.37 -84.92
N PRO A 356 -4.30 25.68 -84.52
CA PRO A 356 -3.93 25.81 -83.10
C PRO A 356 -4.75 26.95 -82.48
N ILE A 357 -5.37 26.70 -81.33
CA ILE A 357 -6.13 27.73 -80.61
C ILE A 357 -5.17 28.48 -79.67
N ASP A 358 -5.05 29.80 -79.83
CA ASP A 358 -4.29 30.63 -78.89
C ASP A 358 -5.15 30.89 -77.65
N ALA A 359 -4.64 30.55 -76.47
CA ALA A 359 -5.35 30.73 -75.20
C ALA A 359 -5.71 32.20 -74.91
N ARG A 360 -5.05 33.16 -75.58
CA ARG A 360 -5.32 34.60 -75.46
C ARG A 360 -6.61 35.05 -76.11
N ASP A 361 -7.16 34.29 -77.05
CA ASP A 361 -8.44 34.62 -77.73
C ASP A 361 -9.65 34.51 -76.79
N PHE A 362 -9.56 33.70 -75.73
CA PHE A 362 -10.65 33.54 -74.75
C PHE A 362 -10.76 34.70 -73.76
N TYR A 363 -9.74 35.55 -73.66
CA TYR A 363 -9.68 36.64 -72.67
C TYR A 363 -9.70 38.05 -73.31
N SER A 364 -9.69 38.17 -74.64
CA SER A 364 -9.64 39.46 -75.34
C SER A 364 -11.02 40.00 -75.78
N SER A 365 -12.13 39.29 -75.50
CA SER A 365 -13.50 39.75 -75.78
C SER A 365 -14.26 40.12 -74.50
N ALA A 366 -13.76 41.13 -73.79
CA ALA A 366 -14.57 41.92 -72.86
C ALA A 366 -14.10 43.38 -72.89
N GLY A 367 -14.18 43.98 -74.08
CA GLY A 367 -14.21 45.42 -74.25
C GLY A 367 -15.65 45.88 -74.40
N PHE A 368 -16.10 46.68 -73.41
CA PHE A 368 -17.39 47.37 -73.24
C PHE A 368 -18.62 46.55 -72.87
#